data_AF-A0A3Q4MKZ4-F1
#
_entry.id   AF-A0A3Q4MKZ4-F1
#
_cell.length_a   1.000
_cell.length_b   1.000
_cell.length_c   1.000
_cell.angle_alpha   90.00
_cell.angle_beta   90.00
_cell.angle_gamma   90.00
#
_symmetry.space_group_name_H-M   'P 1'
#
loop_
_entity.id
_entity.type
_entity.pdbx_description
1 polymer ?
#
loop_
_entity_poly.entity_id
_entity_poly.type
_entity_poly.pdbx_seq_one_letter_code
_entity_poly.pdbx_strand_id
1 'polypeptide(L)'
;QGESRMIRMQFDGCSMAEAINECSSAVEKLMEYIPVTTQDYAPSQPNQPPAAQTCQEKAAGVKPEVLRGTVSIKRLTQQHCLGDTAVTLPRVYQHSSFGQGDLEHFLRVCLLDPTFYGFVEKVEGELRKLVEE
;
A
#
# COMPACT_ATOMS: atom_id res chain seq x y z
N GLN A 1 -8.69 -21.13 5.52
CA GLN A 1 -9.87 -20.28 5.80
C GLN A 1 -9.38 -18.85 5.91
N GLY A 2 -9.95 -17.92 5.15
CA GLY A 2 -9.61 -16.50 5.29
C GLY A 2 -10.57 -15.85 6.28
N GLU A 3 -10.06 -15.33 7.38
CA GLU A 3 -10.82 -14.41 8.23
C GLU A 3 -10.78 -13.02 7.62
N SER A 4 -11.95 -12.40 7.41
CA SER A 4 -12.08 -11.01 7.03
C SER A 4 -12.62 -10.21 8.22
N ARG A 5 -12.17 -8.97 8.37
CA ARG A 5 -12.63 -8.06 9.43
C ARG A 5 -12.93 -6.70 8.83
N MET A 6 -13.98 -6.06 9.33
CA MET A 6 -14.40 -4.73 8.91
C MET A 6 -14.07 -3.73 10.00
N ILE A 7 -13.52 -2.58 9.59
CA ILE A 7 -13.24 -1.44 10.46
C ILE A 7 -13.95 -0.23 9.86
N ARG A 8 -14.56 0.57 10.73
CA ARG A 8 -15.15 1.87 10.39
C ARG A 8 -14.36 2.94 11.13
N MET A 9 -14.13 4.07 10.48
CA MET A 9 -13.40 5.19 11.03
C MET A 9 -14.23 6.46 10.85
N GLN A 10 -14.17 7.35 11.83
CA GLN A 10 -14.79 8.67 11.80
C GLN A 10 -13.68 9.72 11.91
N PHE A 11 -13.71 10.71 11.03
CA PHE A 11 -12.82 11.85 11.08
C PHE A 11 -13.39 12.91 12.03
N ASP A 12 -12.49 13.55 12.79
CA ASP A 12 -12.83 14.60 13.74
C ASP A 12 -12.49 15.98 13.17
N GLY A 13 -13.07 17.03 13.75
CA GLY A 13 -12.83 18.41 13.35
C GLY A 13 -13.60 19.40 14.24
N CYS A 14 -13.17 20.66 14.30
CA CYS A 14 -13.87 21.69 15.06
C CYS A 14 -15.25 22.03 14.48
N SER A 15 -15.54 21.57 13.26
CA SER A 15 -16.85 21.64 12.61
C SER A 15 -17.10 20.41 11.71
N MET A 16 -18.36 20.18 11.36
CA MET A 16 -18.72 19.13 10.39
C MET A 16 -18.04 19.35 9.03
N ALA A 17 -17.91 20.61 8.60
CA ALA A 17 -17.25 20.94 7.34
C ALA A 17 -15.75 20.56 7.37
N GLU A 18 -15.09 20.82 8.50
CA GLU A 18 -13.69 20.45 8.70
C GLU A 18 -13.50 18.93 8.74
N ALA A 19 -14.32 18.20 9.50
CA ALA A 19 -14.27 16.75 9.54
C ALA A 19 -14.51 16.09 8.15
N ILE A 20 -15.40 16.67 7.33
CA ILE A 20 -15.61 16.24 5.94
C ILE A 20 -14.38 16.53 5.08
N ASN A 21 -13.76 17.70 5.24
CA ASN A 21 -12.55 18.05 4.50
C ASN A 21 -11.40 17.09 4.83
N GLU A 22 -11.19 16.76 6.10
CA GLU A 22 -10.18 15.78 6.53
C GLU A 22 -10.45 14.38 5.95
N CYS A 23 -11.72 13.94 5.98
CA CYS A 23 -12.13 12.69 5.35
C CYS A 23 -11.82 12.66 3.84
N SER A 24 -12.21 13.72 3.12
CA SER A 24 -11.97 13.84 1.68
C SER A 24 -10.47 13.84 1.37
N SER A 25 -9.65 14.59 2.11
CA SER A 25 -8.20 14.59 1.94
C SER A 25 -7.58 13.21 2.18
N ALA A 26 -8.06 12.48 3.19
CA ALA A 26 -7.60 11.12 3.45
C ALA A 26 -8.00 10.14 2.32
N VAL A 27 -9.21 10.26 1.77
CA VAL A 27 -9.67 9.45 0.63
C VAL A 27 -8.81 9.73 -0.60
N GLU A 28 -8.52 10.99 -0.91
CA GLU A 28 -7.64 11.37 -2.03
C GLU A 28 -6.25 10.75 -1.90
N LYS A 29 -5.66 10.80 -0.69
CA LYS A 29 -4.38 10.15 -0.40
C LYS A 29 -4.46 8.62 -0.48
N LEU A 30 -5.59 8.02 -0.13
CA LEU A 30 -5.76 6.57 -0.16
C LEU A 30 -5.95 6.04 -1.60
N MET A 31 -6.64 6.81 -2.45
CA MET A 31 -6.84 6.52 -3.88
C MET A 31 -5.53 6.40 -4.68
N GLU A 32 -4.45 6.95 -4.15
CA GLU A 32 -3.10 6.80 -4.69
C GLU A 32 -2.57 5.35 -4.65
N TYR A 33 -3.05 4.56 -3.69
CA TYR A 33 -2.52 3.23 -3.40
C TYR A 33 -3.54 2.12 -3.66
N ILE A 34 -4.81 2.38 -3.36
CA ILE A 34 -5.89 1.40 -3.51
C ILE A 34 -7.13 2.05 -4.13
N PRO A 35 -7.93 1.32 -4.92
CA PRO A 35 -9.21 1.85 -5.39
C PRO A 35 -10.14 2.06 -4.19
N VAL A 36 -10.58 3.30 -4.00
CA VAL A 36 -11.60 3.66 -3.01
C VAL A 36 -12.88 3.99 -3.74
N THR A 37 -13.98 3.37 -3.34
CA THR A 37 -15.30 3.69 -3.87
C THR A 37 -15.91 4.84 -3.07
N THR A 38 -16.20 5.95 -3.73
CA THR A 38 -17.04 7.01 -3.16
C THR A 38 -18.49 6.75 -3.57
N GLN A 39 -19.41 6.82 -2.61
CA GLN A 39 -20.84 6.70 -2.91
C GLN A 39 -21.40 8.11 -3.12
N ASP A 40 -21.45 8.55 -4.38
CA ASP A 40 -21.97 9.87 -4.78
C ASP A 40 -23.51 9.94 -4.76
N TYR A 41 -24.21 9.45 -3.74
CA TYR A 41 -25.65 9.70 -3.60
C TYR A 41 -26.08 9.65 -2.13
N ALA A 42 -26.62 10.80 -1.66
CA ALA A 42 -27.48 11.09 -0.51
C ALA A 42 -27.27 10.27 0.80
N PRO A 43 -27.32 10.90 2.00
CA PRO A 43 -27.11 10.20 3.26
C PRO A 43 -28.19 9.12 3.46
N SER A 44 -27.86 7.90 3.03
CA SER A 44 -28.64 6.70 3.22
C SER A 44 -28.17 6.10 4.54
N GLN A 45 -29.15 5.71 5.35
CA GLN A 45 -29.00 5.47 6.78
C GLN A 45 -27.86 4.49 7.15
N PRO A 46 -27.32 4.55 8.39
CA PRO A 46 -26.03 3.94 8.78
C PRO A 46 -25.89 2.41 8.70
N ASN A 47 -26.89 1.67 8.19
CA ASN A 47 -27.06 0.23 8.42
C ASN A 47 -27.34 -0.64 7.17
N GLN A 48 -27.08 -0.22 5.93
CA GLN A 48 -27.20 -1.13 4.78
C GLN A 48 -25.84 -1.68 4.31
N PRO A 49 -25.71 -3.00 4.07
CA PRO A 49 -24.53 -3.58 3.42
C PRO A 49 -24.50 -3.22 1.92
N PRO A 50 -23.31 -3.02 1.31
CA PRO A 50 -23.22 -2.65 -0.11
C PRO A 50 -23.69 -3.80 -1.01
N ALA A 51 -24.66 -3.52 -1.88
CA ALA A 51 -25.05 -4.44 -2.95
C ALA A 51 -23.96 -4.45 -4.03
N ALA A 52 -23.54 -5.66 -4.44
CA ALA A 52 -22.54 -5.86 -5.48
C ALA A 52 -23.00 -5.28 -6.82
N GLN A 53 -22.28 -4.29 -7.35
CA GLN A 53 -22.46 -3.81 -8.71
C GLN A 53 -21.18 -4.05 -9.51
N THR A 54 -21.32 -4.86 -10.55
CA THR A 54 -20.30 -5.26 -11.51
C THR A 54 -19.90 -4.06 -12.39
N CYS A 55 -18.65 -3.63 -12.33
CA CYS A 55 -18.13 -2.60 -13.22
C CYS A 55 -17.68 -3.23 -14.54
N GLN A 56 -18.27 -2.78 -15.66
CA GLN A 56 -17.72 -3.01 -17.00
C GLN A 56 -16.59 -2.01 -17.28
N GLU A 57 -15.46 -2.53 -17.75
CA GLU A 57 -14.28 -1.78 -18.17
C GLU A 57 -14.37 -1.42 -19.65
N LYS A 58 -14.20 -0.14 -19.98
CA LYS A 58 -13.97 0.32 -21.37
C LYS A 58 -12.61 1.02 -21.43
N ALA A 59 -11.72 0.43 -22.23
CA ALA A 59 -10.34 0.84 -22.43
C ALA A 59 -10.18 2.03 -23.37
N ALA A 60 -9.13 2.84 -23.15
CA ALA A 60 -8.12 3.20 -24.17
C ALA A 60 -7.17 4.29 -23.63
N GLY A 61 -5.88 3.96 -23.56
CA GLY A 61 -4.80 4.91 -23.28
C GLY A 61 -3.56 4.15 -22.82
N VAL A 62 -2.61 3.92 -23.73
CA VAL A 62 -1.32 3.28 -23.43
C VAL A 62 -0.52 4.22 -22.53
N LYS A 63 -0.70 4.06 -21.22
CA LYS A 63 0.23 4.50 -20.17
C LYS A 63 1.12 3.30 -19.82
N PRO A 64 2.35 3.53 -19.32
CA PRO A 64 3.16 2.46 -18.74
C PRO A 64 2.28 1.64 -17.80
N GLU A 65 2.23 0.34 -18.00
CA GLU A 65 1.38 -0.56 -17.23
C GLU A 65 1.87 -0.55 -15.78
N VAL A 66 1.26 0.31 -14.96
CA VAL A 66 1.47 0.27 -13.51
C VAL A 66 0.90 -1.05 -13.04
N LEU A 67 1.76 -1.91 -12.49
CA LEU A 67 1.37 -3.21 -11.98
C LEU A 67 0.22 -3.02 -10.98
N ARG A 68 -0.99 -3.43 -11.39
CA ARG A 68 -2.20 -3.32 -10.57
C ARG A 68 -2.45 -4.68 -9.92
N GLY A 69 -2.55 -4.70 -8.59
CA GLY A 69 -2.80 -5.93 -7.82
C GLY A 69 -1.52 -6.64 -7.36
N THR A 70 -1.65 -7.92 -6.98
CA THR A 70 -0.55 -8.73 -6.46
C THR A 70 0.33 -9.27 -7.58
N VAL A 71 1.64 -9.03 -7.47
CA VAL A 71 2.64 -9.50 -8.43
C VAL A 71 3.66 -10.38 -7.72
N SER A 72 4.12 -11.45 -8.37
CA SER A 72 5.14 -12.30 -7.77
C SER A 72 6.50 -11.61 -7.78
N ILE A 73 7.29 -11.81 -6.72
CA ILE A 73 8.65 -11.26 -6.60
C ILE A 73 9.49 -11.65 -7.82
N LYS A 74 9.39 -12.90 -8.29
CA LYS A 74 10.10 -13.38 -9.48
C LYS A 74 9.78 -12.56 -10.74
N ARG A 75 8.49 -12.24 -10.98
CA ARG A 75 8.09 -11.41 -12.12
C ARG A 75 8.60 -9.98 -11.97
N LEU A 76 8.53 -9.42 -10.76
CA LEU A 76 9.02 -8.08 -10.47
C LEU A 76 10.52 -7.95 -10.77
N THR A 77 11.32 -8.89 -10.27
CA THR A 77 12.78 -8.91 -10.50
C THR A 77 13.12 -9.08 -11.98
N GLN A 78 12.45 -10.01 -12.68
CA GLN A 78 12.72 -10.26 -14.09
C GLN A 78 12.35 -9.07 -14.98
N GLN A 79 11.29 -8.33 -14.66
CA GLN A 79 10.83 -7.20 -15.46
C GLN A 79 11.54 -5.88 -15.11
N HIS A 80 11.85 -5.63 -13.83
CA HIS A 80 12.44 -4.36 -13.38
C HIS A 80 13.97 -4.38 -13.28
N CYS A 81 14.57 -5.52 -12.95
CA CYS A 81 16.02 -5.61 -12.71
C CYS A 81 16.79 -6.27 -13.87
N LEU A 82 16.13 -7.10 -14.69
CA LEU A 82 16.77 -7.88 -15.76
C LEU A 82 16.17 -7.66 -17.16
N GLY A 83 15.08 -6.91 -17.30
CA GLY A 83 14.36 -6.75 -18.57
C GLY A 83 14.47 -5.35 -19.17
N ASP A 84 14.36 -5.25 -20.50
CA ASP A 84 14.30 -3.98 -21.28
C ASP A 84 12.94 -3.24 -21.17
N THR A 85 11.98 -3.80 -20.43
CA THR A 85 10.62 -3.25 -20.33
C THR A 85 10.49 -2.34 -19.11
N ALA A 86 10.23 -1.05 -19.33
CA ALA A 86 9.98 -0.08 -18.26
C ALA A 86 8.67 -0.40 -17.52
N VAL A 87 8.77 -1.20 -16.46
CA VAL A 87 7.66 -1.45 -15.53
C VAL A 87 7.75 -0.48 -14.37
N THR A 88 6.74 0.38 -14.25
CA THR A 88 6.66 1.33 -13.15
C THR A 88 6.16 0.61 -11.90
N LEU A 89 7.00 0.56 -10.85
CA LEU A 89 6.59 -0.01 -9.58
C LEU A 89 5.32 0.68 -9.05
N PRO A 90 4.40 -0.05 -8.40
CA PRO A 90 3.24 0.54 -7.76
C PRO A 90 3.64 1.71 -6.87
N ARG A 91 2.81 2.76 -6.82
CA ARG A 91 3.13 4.05 -6.18
C ARG A 91 3.57 3.91 -4.71
N VAL A 92 3.10 2.87 -4.00
CA VAL A 92 3.56 2.49 -2.64
C VAL A 92 5.08 2.29 -2.52
N TYR A 93 5.72 1.73 -3.54
CA TYR A 93 7.17 1.48 -3.53
C TYR A 93 7.98 2.72 -3.93
N GLN A 94 7.35 3.72 -4.56
CA GLN A 94 8.01 4.97 -4.94
C GLN A 94 8.13 5.93 -3.76
N HIS A 95 7.17 5.88 -2.82
CA HIS A 95 7.15 6.75 -1.64
C HIS A 95 7.88 6.18 -0.44
N SER A 96 8.53 5.03 -0.61
CA SER A 96 9.35 4.39 0.41
C SER A 96 10.76 5.01 0.47
N SER A 97 10.87 6.34 0.53
CA SER A 97 12.12 6.99 0.92
C SER A 97 12.08 7.22 2.42
N PHE A 98 12.71 6.32 3.18
CA PHE A 98 12.94 6.58 4.61
C PHE A 98 13.78 7.85 4.74
N GLY A 99 13.23 8.87 5.40
CA GLY A 99 14.00 10.03 5.80
C GLY A 99 15.08 9.65 6.80
N GLN A 100 16.06 10.54 6.98
CA GLN A 100 17.09 10.38 7.99
C GLN A 100 16.45 10.48 9.39
N GLY A 101 16.09 9.32 9.98
CA GLY A 101 15.41 9.22 11.28
C GLY A 101 14.19 8.29 11.31
N ASP A 102 13.59 7.97 10.16
CA ASP A 102 12.41 7.09 10.10
C ASP A 102 12.78 5.62 10.39
N LEU A 103 13.98 5.23 9.95
CA LEU A 103 14.52 3.89 10.21
C LEU A 103 14.76 3.66 11.70
N GLU A 104 15.10 4.71 12.46
CA GLU A 104 15.36 4.59 13.89
C GLU A 104 14.14 4.08 14.67
N HIS A 105 12.96 4.63 14.36
CA HIS A 105 11.71 4.22 15.00
C HIS A 105 11.38 2.76 14.70
N PHE A 106 11.59 2.34 13.45
CA PHE A 106 11.42 0.94 13.04
C PHE A 106 12.40 0.02 13.78
N LEU A 107 13.68 0.38 13.82
CA LEU A 107 14.71 -0.38 14.53
C LEU A 107 14.38 -0.50 16.02
N ARG A 108 13.94 0.58 16.67
CA ARG A 108 13.52 0.53 18.09
C ARG A 108 12.41 -0.50 18.33
N VAL A 109 11.44 -0.62 17.41
CA VAL A 109 10.39 -1.65 17.50
C VAL A 109 10.97 -3.05 17.30
N CYS A 110 11.86 -3.23 16.32
CA CYS A 110 12.52 -4.51 16.09
C CYS A 110 13.37 -4.97 17.28
N LEU A 111 14.02 -4.04 17.97
CA LEU A 111 14.84 -4.32 19.17
C LEU A 111 14.04 -4.78 20.38
N LEU A 112 12.70 -4.70 20.34
CA LEU A 112 11.83 -5.31 21.36
C LEU A 112 11.77 -6.84 21.23
N ASP A 113 12.08 -7.38 20.05
CA ASP A 113 12.19 -8.83 19.83
C ASP A 113 13.62 -9.31 20.14
N PRO A 114 13.83 -10.16 21.16
CA PRO A 114 15.16 -10.66 21.52
C PRO A 114 15.80 -11.52 20.42
N THR A 115 15.02 -12.04 19.47
CA THR A 115 15.53 -12.85 18.35
C THR A 115 16.01 -12.02 17.17
N PHE A 116 15.69 -10.73 17.14
CA PHE A 116 15.95 -9.85 16.01
C PHE A 116 17.44 -9.78 15.65
N TYR A 117 18.32 -9.67 16.65
CA TYR A 117 19.77 -9.60 16.42
C TYR A 117 20.30 -10.85 15.68
N GLY A 118 19.93 -12.05 16.14
CA GLY A 118 20.35 -13.29 15.49
C GLY A 118 19.78 -13.45 14.08
N PHE A 119 18.57 -12.93 13.84
CA PHE A 119 18.02 -12.84 12.49
C PHE A 119 18.84 -11.91 11.59
N VAL A 120 19.23 -10.73 12.07
CA VAL A 120 20.04 -9.76 11.31
C VAL A 120 21.41 -10.35 10.95
N GLU A 121 22.10 -11.01 11.88
CA GLU A 121 23.36 -11.71 11.61
C GLU A 121 23.22 -12.77 10.51
N LYS A 122 22.12 -13.52 10.52
CA LYS A 122 21.84 -14.52 9.50
C LYS A 122 21.61 -13.89 8.13
N VAL A 123 20.85 -12.79 8.06
CA VAL A 123 20.63 -12.05 6.81
C VAL A 123 21.95 -11.51 6.28
N GLU A 124 22.77 -10.90 7.13
CA GLU A 124 24.09 -10.39 6.76
C GLU A 124 24.99 -11.51 6.22
N GLY A 125 24.96 -12.69 6.85
CA GLY A 125 25.69 -13.87 6.38
C GLY A 125 25.25 -14.33 4.98
N GLU A 126 23.95 -14.37 4.70
CA GLU A 126 23.45 -14.72 3.36
C GLU A 126 23.78 -13.64 2.32
N LEU A 127 23.73 -12.36 2.69
CA LEU A 127 24.10 -11.26 1.79
C LEU A 127 25.58 -11.30 1.41
N ARG A 128 26.48 -11.60 2.37
CA ARG A 128 27.92 -11.77 2.06
C ARG A 128 28.16 -12.87 1.02
N LYS A 129 27.47 -14.01 1.14
CA LYS A 129 27.57 -15.11 0.16
C LYS A 129 27.19 -14.66 -1.25
N LEU A 130 26.12 -13.87 -1.38
CA LEU A 130 25.65 -13.35 -2.68
C LEU A 130 26.59 -12.30 -3.29
N VAL A 131 27.38 -11.59 -2.48
CA VAL A 131 28.36 -10.59 -2.96
C VAL A 131 29.67 -11.25 -3.38
N GLU A 132 29.97 -12.43 -2.85
CA GLU A 132 31.16 -13.22 -3.17
C GLU A 132 30.96 -14.18 -4.36
N GLU A 133 29.73 -14.32 -4.88
CA GLU A 133 29.38 -15.00 -6.14
C GLU A 133 29.56 -14.11 -7.38
#